data_AF-A0A556C3U6-F1
#
_entry.id   AF-A0A556C3U6-F1
#
_cell.length_a   1.000
_cell.length_b   1.000
_cell.length_c   1.000
_cell.angle_alpha   90.00
_cell.angle_beta   90.00
_cell.angle_gamma   90.00
#
_symmetry.space_group_name_H-M   'P 1'
#
loop_
_entity.id
_entity.type
_entity.pdbx_description
1 polymer ?
#
loop_
_entity_poly.entity_id
_entity_poly.type
_entity_poly.pdbx_seq_one_letter_code
_entity_poly.pdbx_strand_id
1 'polypeptide(L)' 'MADVITSLQHEHGTVLVINDQRNTIGVLPVAVVRDCRTANAYLRELVMRKAADLYPGQAKTDAR' A
#
# COMPACT_ATOMS: atom_id res chain seq x y z
N MET A 1 7.21 -8.97 -5.38
CA MET A 1 7.22 -7.56 -4.94
C MET A 1 8.64 -7.00 -4.93
N ALA A 2 9.61 -7.70 -4.33
CA ALA A 2 11.03 -7.31 -4.41
C ALA A 2 11.52 -7.17 -5.85
N ASP A 3 11.30 -8.20 -6.69
CA ASP A 3 11.75 -8.18 -8.10
C ASP A 3 11.25 -6.97 -8.89
N VAL A 4 9.99 -6.59 -8.67
CA VAL A 4 9.35 -5.42 -9.30
C VAL A 4 10.00 -4.11 -8.83
N ILE A 5 10.32 -4.00 -7.55
CA ILE A 5 10.98 -2.80 -7.00
C ILE A 5 12.39 -2.68 -7.58
N THR A 6 13.14 -3.78 -7.58
CA THR A 6 14.53 -3.80 -8.07
C THR A 6 14.60 -3.54 -9.58
N SER A 7 13.67 -4.10 -10.38
CA SER A 7 13.63 -3.83 -11.82
C SER A 7 13.32 -2.38 -12.13
N LEU A 8 12.33 -1.78 -11.44
CA LEU A 8 12.00 -0.36 -11.59
C LEU A 8 13.16 0.55 -11.16
N GLN A 9 13.90 0.19 -10.11
CA GLN A 9 15.09 0.93 -9.71
C GLN A 9 16.19 0.86 -10.78
N HIS A 10 16.37 -0.30 -11.40
CA HIS A 10 17.35 -0.48 -12.47
C HIS A 10 16.98 0.32 -13.73
N GLU A 11 15.69 0.32 -14.11
CA GLU A 11 15.22 0.97 -15.33
C GLU A 11 15.00 2.49 -15.18
N HIS A 12 14.64 2.96 -13.98
CA HIS A 12 14.19 4.34 -13.77
C HIS A 12 14.92 5.08 -12.63
N GLY A 13 15.83 4.41 -11.92
CA GLY A 13 16.61 5.01 -10.84
C GLY A 13 15.85 5.08 -9.51
N THR A 14 15.54 6.29 -9.04
CA THR A 14 14.91 6.46 -7.72
C THR A 14 13.42 6.15 -7.79
N VAL A 15 12.94 5.23 -6.93
CA VAL A 15 11.55 4.78 -6.89
C VAL A 15 10.96 5.05 -5.49
N LEU A 16 9.67 5.39 -5.44
CA LEU A 16 8.88 5.53 -4.21
C LEU A 16 7.73 4.52 -4.22
N VAL A 17 7.59 3.74 -3.15
CA VAL A 17 6.48 2.80 -2.98
C VAL A 17 5.39 3.41 -2.11
N ILE A 18 4.18 3.52 -2.65
CA ILE A 18 3.00 4.02 -1.91
C ILE A 18 2.12 2.83 -1.52
N ASN A 19 1.91 2.64 -0.22
CA ASN A 19 0.99 1.63 0.30
C ASN A 19 -0.37 2.26 0.65
N ASP A 20 -1.45 1.72 0.09
CA ASP A 20 -2.83 2.13 0.37
C ASP A 20 -3.51 1.30 1.47
N GLN A 21 -2.88 0.21 1.90
CA GLN A 21 -3.38 -0.66 2.97
C GLN A 21 -3.08 -0.08 4.34
N ARG A 22 -4.05 -0.21 5.28
CA ARG A 22 -3.88 0.22 6.67
C ARG A 22 -2.59 -0.41 7.23
N ASN A 23 -1.80 0.43 7.91
CA ASN A 23 -0.50 0.08 8.49
C ASN A 23 -0.53 -1.17 9.40
N THR A 24 -1.71 -1.53 9.92
CA THR A 24 -1.96 -2.70 10.77
C THR A 24 -2.05 -4.04 10.02
N ILE A 25 -2.26 -4.05 8.71
CA ILE A 25 -2.41 -5.27 7.88
C ILE A 25 -1.16 -5.50 6.99
N GLY A 26 -0.38 -4.45 6.71
CA GLY A 26 0.66 -4.45 5.67
C GLY A 26 2.11 -4.39 6.18
N VAL A 27 2.55 -5.31 7.06
CA VAL A 27 3.98 -5.39 7.45
C VAL A 27 4.87 -5.95 6.35
N LEU A 28 4.36 -6.85 5.50
CA LEU A 28 5.13 -7.46 4.41
C LEU A 28 5.59 -6.43 3.35
N PRO A 29 4.73 -5.53 2.81
CA PRO A 29 5.18 -4.48 1.92
C PRO A 29 6.27 -3.59 2.52
N VAL A 30 6.14 -3.22 3.79
CA VAL A 30 7.14 -2.41 4.50
C VAL A 30 8.47 -3.16 4.63
N ALA A 31 8.43 -4.45 4.97
CA ALA A 31 9.63 -5.28 5.09
C ALA A 31 10.37 -5.40 3.74
N VAL A 32 9.64 -5.68 2.66
CA VAL A 32 10.21 -5.79 1.31
C VAL A 32 10.84 -4.47 0.85
N VAL A 33 10.16 -3.35 1.07
CA VAL A 33 10.68 -2.04 0.66
C VAL A 33 11.95 -1.66 1.44
N ARG A 34 12.01 -2.00 2.73
CA ARG A 34 13.21 -1.80 3.55
C ARG A 34 14.38 -2.65 3.05
N ASP A 35 14.12 -3.91 2.69
CA ASP A 35 15.12 -4.83 2.15
C ASP A 35 15.68 -4.33 0.81
N CYS A 36 14.82 -3.81 -0.07
CA CYS A 36 15.21 -3.18 -1.34
C CYS A 36 15.83 -1.76 -1.19
N ARG A 37 15.96 -1.24 0.04
CA ARG A 37 16.45 0.12 0.33
C ARG A 37 15.70 1.22 -0.43
N THR A 38 14.40 1.03 -0.63
CA THR A 38 13.55 1.96 -1.39
C THR A 38 12.76 2.87 -0.45
N ALA A 39 12.45 4.09 -0.88
CA ALA A 39 11.56 4.96 -0.12
C ALA A 39 10.14 4.40 -0.09
N ASN A 40 9.42 4.57 1.02
CA ASN A 40 7.99 4.28 1.10
C ASN A 40 7.19 5.42 1.72
N ALA A 41 5.93 5.51 1.30
CA ALA A 41 4.91 6.35 1.89
C ALA A 41 3.64 5.53 2.12
N TYR A 42 2.89 5.89 3.16
CA TYR A 42 1.55 5.37 3.40
C TYR A 42 0.52 6.44 3.02
N LEU A 43 -0.46 6.07 2.21
CA LEU A 43 -1.58 6.95 1.91
C LEU A 43 -2.67 6.76 2.97
N ARG A 44 -2.72 7.70 3.91
CA ARG A 44 -3.75 7.75 4.94
C ARG A 44 -5.09 8.09 4.25
N GLU A 45 -5.90 7.06 4.04
CA GLU A 45 -7.36 7.11 3.78
C GLU A 45 -7.95 7.12 2.35
N LEU A 46 -7.39 6.47 1.31
CA LEU A 46 -8.02 6.56 -0.04
C LEU A 46 -8.62 5.31 -0.72
N VAL A 47 -8.36 4.07 -0.28
CA VAL A 47 -8.87 2.90 -1.04
C VAL A 47 -9.94 2.10 -0.29
N MET A 48 -9.70 1.72 0.96
CA MET A 48 -10.71 1.00 1.75
C MET A 48 -11.88 1.90 2.22
N ARG A 49 -11.67 3.22 2.32
CA ARG A 49 -12.72 4.18 2.68
C ARG A 49 -13.68 4.42 1.51
N LYS A 50 -13.16 4.75 0.33
CA LYS A 50 -13.96 4.85 -0.91
C LYS A 50 -14.68 3.55 -1.30
N ALA A 51 -14.08 2.38 -1.05
CA ALA A 51 -14.73 1.09 -1.32
C ALA A 51 -15.90 0.79 -0.37
N ALA A 52 -15.84 1.25 0.89
CA ALA A 52 -16.96 1.16 1.83
C ALA A 52 -18.07 2.16 1.47
N ASP A 53 -17.70 3.37 1.03
CA ASP A 53 -18.64 4.41 0.60
C ASP A 53 -19.43 4.00 -0.66
N LEU A 54 -18.88 3.11 -1.50
CA LEU A 54 -19.53 2.62 -2.72
C LEU A 54 -20.59 1.52 -2.47
N TYR A 55 -20.58 0.87 -1.30
CA TYR A 55 -21.52 -0.20 -0.93
C TYR A 55 -22.09 -0.01 0.50
N PRO A 56 -22.97 1.00 0.70
CA PRO A 56 -23.61 1.21 2.00
C PRO A 56 -24.37 -0.03 2.45
N GLY A 57 -24.15 -0.48 3.68
CA GLY A 57 -24.80 -1.66 4.28
C GLY A 57 -24.16 -3.01 3.97
N GLN A 58 -23.10 -3.08 3.15
CA GLN A 58 -22.41 -4.34 2.79
C GLN A 58 -20.95 -4.39 3.24
N ALA A 59 -20.40 -3.26 3.71
CA ALA A 59 -19.05 -3.20 4.23
C ALA A 59 -18.98 -3.86 5.63
N LYS A 60 -17.95 -4.68 5.85
CA LYS A 60 -17.74 -5.43 7.10
C LYS A 60 -17.63 -4.56 8.37
N THR A 61 -17.39 -3.26 8.22
CA THR A 61 -17.26 -2.29 9.33
C THR A 61 -18.40 -1.29 9.41
N ASP A 62 -19.51 -1.55 8.71
CA ASP A 62 -20.68 -0.66 8.81
C ASP A 62 -21.29 -0.75 10.22
N ALA A 63 -21.61 0.41 10.80
CA ALA A 63 -22.29 0.49 12.08
C ALA A 63 -23.79 0.40 11.79
N ARG A 64 -24.37 -0.77 12.07
CA ARG A 64 -25.81 -0.98 11.90
C ARG A 64 -26.63 -0.05 12.79
#